data_AF-Q236D9-F1
#
_entry.id   AF-Q236D9-F1
#
_cell.length_a   1.000
_cell.length_b   1.000
_cell.length_c   1.000
_cell.angle_alpha   90.00
_cell.angle_beta   90.00
_cell.angle_gamma   90.00
#
_symmetry.space_group_name_H-M   'P 1'
#
loop_
_entity.id
_entity.type
_entity.pdbx_description
1 polymer ?
#
loop_
_entity_poly.entity_id
_entity_poly.type
_entity_poly.pdbx_seq_one_letter_code
_entity_poly.pdbx_strand_id
1 'polypeptide(L)'
;MSTSRIPVSLEIDVSKAQNMKFKSLDFQSARNPIDNNQSQMPTLQQSAIRSINKYYQSNNVKDILGYEESLLSKQLKNSEKIDYQAEVSNNMMSLKQSYDTLRNKYTKLEKEIIKMRNELEIMKQTETTLSIGVYGSEEVHEQMQLEYEKFQQQLLEVESNRKTYLHMINRMRQDNQVFKLQVNQRKDTLDQSNTVLNQANVKLSQISFKEVKAQIALEEVKKHKQLIQQERELNLTKFQQEIEQQVDLEKQRDERIKRQQEIAEIAQTDMRDTNIKKWRQLFLVNQFLSTFLKRKMEKEMSTYENIEKSFQKIKAATGICEAGEIVHKFLNRESTYSRLLISIEEYEQKIDNLKKSNEQLKEKLQNLKAEQPQDRLENKQTLLEIDELITKYQNTSNKAENARLIEQKIYNWGINYLAKIERVLGISNEKIRFYQQKYKKSDIPKLISEILKHMLENLTQVDSEQVERMITNQYRNVENLDHDNDFKKRNNRIKEYITQQSNKGTHERLSRIELTEQDTSSFDEQTQQLTYDAKDTLTTK
;
A
#
# COMPACT_ATOMS: atom_id res chain seq x y z
N MET A 1 14.79 7.65 5.78
CA MET A 1 15.26 9.01 6.10
C MET A 1 14.62 9.40 7.44
N SER A 2 15.27 9.14 8.58
CA SER A 2 16.19 10.05 9.30
C SER A 2 15.52 11.41 9.57
N THR A 3 15.17 11.83 10.78
CA THR A 3 15.92 11.78 12.05
C THR A 3 15.00 11.99 13.26
N SER A 4 15.35 11.30 14.34
CA SER A 4 14.94 11.52 15.74
C SER A 4 15.39 12.87 16.27
N ARG A 5 14.63 13.45 17.22
CA ARG A 5 15.15 14.39 18.23
C ARG A 5 14.26 14.40 19.48
N ILE A 6 14.82 13.84 20.54
CA ILE A 6 14.45 13.99 21.95
C ILE A 6 15.03 15.33 22.45
N PRO A 7 14.39 16.02 23.41
CA PRO A 7 15.14 16.80 24.37
C PRO A 7 14.95 16.26 25.79
N VAL A 8 16.10 15.93 26.38
CA VAL A 8 16.35 15.80 27.81
C VAL A 8 16.63 17.20 28.33
N SER A 9 15.93 17.61 29.39
CA SER A 9 16.38 18.70 30.26
C SER A 9 15.83 18.44 31.67
N LEU A 10 16.70 17.84 32.48
CA LEU A 10 16.65 17.85 33.94
C LEU A 10 16.94 19.27 34.41
N GLU A 11 15.96 19.93 35.02
CA GLU A 11 16.20 21.07 35.91
C GLU A 11 15.80 20.63 37.33
N ILE A 12 16.84 20.45 38.15
CA ILE A 12 16.76 20.20 39.58
C ILE A 12 16.65 21.56 40.25
N ASP A 13 15.44 21.93 40.64
CA ASP A 13 15.19 23.16 41.40
C ASP A 13 15.34 22.88 42.89
N VAL A 14 16.59 22.99 43.36
CA VAL A 14 16.96 23.03 44.78
C VAL A 14 16.94 24.49 45.20
N SER A 15 15.85 24.95 45.81
CA SER A 15 15.90 26.06 46.78
C SER A 15 14.54 26.29 47.46
N LYS A 16 14.60 26.69 48.72
CA LYS A 16 13.53 27.19 49.62
C LYS A 16 12.85 26.16 50.54
N ALA A 17 13.56 25.82 51.61
CA ALA A 17 12.95 25.70 52.94
C ALA A 17 14.04 25.77 54.05
N GLN A 18 14.58 26.96 54.29
CA GLN A 18 15.33 27.27 55.51
C GLN A 18 14.82 28.58 56.07
N ASN A 19 14.00 28.49 57.12
CA ASN A 19 13.96 29.41 58.27
C ASN A 19 12.65 29.20 59.05
N MET A 20 12.65 28.21 59.96
CA MET A 20 11.82 28.30 61.16
C MET A 20 12.74 28.25 62.38
N LYS A 21 12.93 29.44 62.95
CA LYS A 21 13.56 29.71 64.24
C LYS A 21 12.84 28.90 65.33
N PHE A 22 13.50 27.87 65.86
CA PHE A 22 13.17 27.35 67.18
C PHE A 22 13.71 28.34 68.22
N LYS A 23 12.81 29.04 68.91
CA LYS A 23 13.12 29.68 70.20
C LYS A 23 13.24 28.56 71.23
N SER A 24 14.46 28.33 71.69
CA SER A 24 14.76 27.64 72.94
C SER A 24 14.07 28.36 74.09
N LEU A 25 13.09 27.71 74.72
CA LEU A 25 12.64 28.07 76.06
C LEU A 25 13.50 27.28 77.03
N ASP A 26 14.44 27.98 77.66
CA ASP A 26 15.09 27.55 78.89
C ASP A 26 14.03 27.43 79.98
N PHE A 27 13.81 26.19 80.45
CA PHE A 27 13.14 25.95 81.72
C PHE A 27 14.12 25.24 82.65
N GLN A 28 14.78 26.07 83.45
CA GLN A 28 15.67 25.67 84.54
C GLN A 28 14.91 24.70 85.46
N SER A 29 15.34 23.44 85.44
CA SER A 29 15.04 22.45 86.45
C SER A 29 16.32 22.19 87.23
N ALA A 30 16.55 22.99 88.26
CA ALA A 30 17.53 22.70 89.30
C ALA A 30 16.75 22.41 90.60
N ARG A 31 16.39 21.14 90.78
CA ARG A 31 16.02 20.60 92.09
C ARG A 31 17.29 20.06 92.74
N ASN A 32 17.48 20.51 93.96
CA ASN A 32 18.44 20.08 94.98
C ASN A 32 18.76 18.58 94.95
N PRO A 33 20.03 18.20 95.19
CA PRO A 33 20.36 17.01 95.96
C PRO A 33 20.68 17.43 97.40
N ILE A 34 19.82 17.02 98.34
CA ILE A 34 20.20 16.92 99.76
C ILE A 34 20.60 15.47 99.95
N ASP A 35 21.88 15.23 100.17
CA ASP A 35 22.38 14.13 101.01
C ASP A 35 23.87 14.36 101.30
N ASN A 36 24.18 14.72 102.55
CA ASN A 36 25.16 14.01 103.35
C ASN A 36 25.27 14.57 104.77
N ASN A 37 24.91 13.71 105.73
CA ASN A 37 25.66 13.43 106.95
C ASN A 37 26.39 14.57 107.67
N GLN A 38 25.88 14.95 108.84
CA GLN A 38 26.72 15.03 110.05
C GLN A 38 25.89 14.86 111.33
N SER A 39 26.45 14.02 112.18
CA SER A 39 26.06 13.67 113.54
C SER A 39 25.79 14.87 114.45
N GLN A 40 24.81 14.76 115.36
CA GLN A 40 25.04 14.81 116.82
C GLN A 40 23.70 14.71 117.60
N MET A 41 23.60 13.62 118.38
CA MET A 41 22.94 13.45 119.69
C MET A 41 21.99 14.55 120.23
N PRO A 42 20.74 14.23 120.62
CA PRO A 42 20.04 14.97 121.66
C PRO A 42 20.35 14.35 123.03
N THR A 43 21.26 14.98 123.76
CA THR A 43 21.59 14.62 125.14
C THR A 43 20.46 14.93 126.10
N LEU A 44 20.19 13.93 126.92
CA LEU A 44 19.50 13.89 128.21
C LEU A 44 19.84 15.09 129.12
N GLN A 45 19.26 16.28 128.88
CA GLN A 45 19.54 17.47 129.71
C GLN A 45 18.40 18.52 129.71
N GLN A 46 17.13 18.08 129.77
CA GLN A 46 15.99 19.01 129.95
C GLN A 46 15.04 18.63 131.11
N SER A 47 15.44 17.67 131.95
CA SER A 47 14.76 17.32 133.20
C SER A 47 15.32 18.11 134.42
N ALA A 48 16.58 18.57 134.35
CA ALA A 48 17.26 19.29 135.44
C ALA A 48 17.10 20.83 135.44
N ILE A 49 16.29 21.40 134.53
CA ILE A 49 16.09 22.86 134.42
C ILE A 49 14.74 23.31 135.01
N ARG A 50 13.85 22.38 135.39
CA ARG A 50 12.59 22.69 136.09
C ARG A 50 12.72 22.81 137.62
N SER A 51 13.85 22.43 138.20
CA SER A 51 14.19 22.66 139.62
C SER A 51 14.88 24.00 139.88
N ILE A 52 15.30 24.74 138.85
CA ILE A 52 16.00 26.03 138.96
C ILE A 52 15.04 27.23 138.93
N ASN A 53 13.84 27.11 138.33
CA ASN A 53 12.83 28.17 138.34
C ASN A 53 12.00 28.26 139.64
N LYS A 54 12.16 27.31 140.57
CA LYS A 54 11.54 27.38 141.91
C LYS A 54 12.42 28.10 142.95
N TYR A 55 13.67 28.41 142.60
CA TYR A 55 14.62 29.14 143.45
C TYR A 55 14.48 30.67 143.35
N TYR A 56 13.84 31.19 142.30
CA TYR A 56 13.66 32.64 142.12
C TYR A 56 12.42 33.23 142.82
N GLN A 57 11.53 32.40 143.38
CA GLN A 57 10.25 32.88 143.96
C GLN A 57 10.14 32.75 145.49
N SER A 58 11.05 32.04 146.17
CA SER A 58 11.05 31.93 147.64
C SER A 58 12.44 32.22 148.21
N ASN A 59 12.70 33.50 148.42
CA ASN A 59 13.95 34.07 148.91
C ASN A 59 14.16 33.75 150.41
N ASN A 60 14.48 32.50 150.78
CA ASN A 60 14.89 32.20 152.16
C ASN A 60 15.82 30.97 152.24
N VAL A 61 16.97 31.18 152.89
CA VAL A 61 18.21 30.39 152.80
C VAL A 61 18.58 29.88 154.19
N LYS A 62 17.96 28.81 154.70
CA LYS A 62 18.32 28.23 156.00
C LYS A 62 18.46 26.71 156.08
N ASP A 63 18.33 25.99 154.96
CA ASP A 63 18.33 24.51 154.92
C ASP A 63 19.39 23.86 154.00
N ILE A 64 20.39 24.61 153.53
CA ILE A 64 21.42 24.05 152.62
C ILE A 64 22.78 23.79 153.31
N LEU A 65 23.06 24.31 154.51
CA LEU A 65 24.34 24.07 155.18
C LEU A 65 24.14 23.99 156.69
N GLY A 66 24.26 22.79 157.26
CA GLY A 66 24.13 22.54 158.70
C GLY A 66 25.37 22.90 159.53
N TYR A 67 25.46 22.20 160.68
CA TYR A 67 26.48 22.14 161.75
C TYR A 67 26.15 22.96 163.03
N GLU A 68 25.93 22.30 164.18
CA GLU A 68 26.90 21.82 165.23
C GLU A 68 27.57 23.01 165.96
N GLU A 69 27.81 23.11 167.28
CA GLU A 69 27.87 22.23 168.45
C GLU A 69 27.97 23.14 169.73
N SER A 70 27.92 22.59 170.96
CA SER A 70 28.54 23.09 172.23
C SER A 70 27.65 23.27 173.49
N LEU A 71 27.58 22.20 174.30
CA LEU A 71 28.04 22.07 175.71
C LEU A 71 27.82 23.19 176.78
N LEU A 72 26.99 22.83 177.79
CA LEU A 72 27.29 22.67 179.24
C LEU A 72 27.68 23.87 180.17
N SER A 73 26.95 24.06 181.30
CA SER A 73 27.55 24.41 182.62
C SER A 73 26.59 24.43 183.86
N LYS A 74 26.95 23.59 184.87
CA LYS A 74 27.02 23.75 186.36
C LYS A 74 25.76 24.08 187.20
N GLN A 75 25.31 23.36 188.26
CA GLN A 75 25.86 22.71 189.50
C GLN A 75 26.13 23.61 190.75
N LEU A 76 25.53 23.19 191.89
CA LEU A 76 25.97 23.25 193.33
C LEU A 76 25.81 24.61 194.08
N LYS A 77 25.51 24.77 195.40
CA LYS A 77 25.38 23.97 196.67
C LYS A 77 24.60 24.85 197.70
N ASN A 78 23.86 24.32 198.69
CA ASN A 78 24.32 24.06 200.07
C ASN A 78 23.28 23.24 200.90
N SER A 79 23.82 22.37 201.75
CA SER A 79 23.28 21.53 202.86
C SER A 79 22.53 22.33 203.95
N GLU A 80 21.73 21.83 204.91
CA GLU A 80 21.53 20.56 205.64
C GLU A 80 20.22 20.76 206.49
N LYS A 81 19.25 19.85 206.65
CA LYS A 81 19.15 18.81 207.71
C LYS A 81 17.89 17.92 207.49
N ILE A 82 18.12 16.60 207.43
CA ILE A 82 17.36 15.39 207.79
C ILE A 82 15.82 15.46 208.05
N ASP A 83 15.04 14.61 207.35
CA ASP A 83 13.87 13.86 207.88
C ASP A 83 13.54 12.59 207.03
N TYR A 84 13.25 11.45 207.67
CA TYR A 84 13.17 10.10 207.05
C TYR A 84 11.72 9.67 206.72
N GLN A 85 11.45 9.21 205.48
CA GLN A 85 10.40 8.28 204.99
C GLN A 85 9.73 8.68 203.65
N ALA A 86 9.98 9.87 203.11
CA ALA A 86 9.49 10.29 201.78
C ALA A 86 10.12 9.54 200.58
N GLU A 87 11.16 8.74 200.80
CA GLU A 87 11.92 8.03 199.77
C GLU A 87 11.16 6.89 199.08
N VAL A 88 10.22 6.23 199.78
CA VAL A 88 9.55 5.03 199.24
C VAL A 88 8.46 5.38 198.22
N SER A 89 7.85 6.57 198.33
CA SER A 89 6.81 7.04 197.40
C SER A 89 7.39 7.50 196.05
N ASN A 90 8.59 8.11 196.06
CA ASN A 90 9.20 8.66 194.83
C ASN A 90 9.74 7.57 193.88
N ASN A 91 10.18 6.42 194.39
CA ASN A 91 10.67 5.33 193.54
C ASN A 91 9.56 4.63 192.74
N MET A 92 8.30 4.66 193.19
CA MET A 92 7.19 4.03 192.46
C MET A 92 6.71 4.89 191.27
N MET A 93 6.90 6.21 191.32
CA MET A 93 6.41 7.14 190.30
C MET A 93 7.35 7.25 189.08
N SER A 94 8.66 7.06 189.27
CA SER A 94 9.64 7.08 188.18
C SER A 94 9.51 5.87 187.24
N LEU A 95 9.14 4.69 187.77
CA LEU A 95 9.01 3.47 186.98
C LEU A 95 7.82 3.53 186.00
N LYS A 96 6.72 4.18 186.39
CA LYS A 96 5.53 4.34 185.54
C LYS A 96 5.78 5.27 184.35
N GLN A 97 6.51 6.36 184.56
CA GLN A 97 6.90 7.30 183.48
C GLN A 97 7.82 6.65 182.43
N SER A 98 8.69 5.72 182.85
CA SER A 98 9.57 4.97 181.93
C SER A 98 8.79 4.07 180.97
N TYR A 99 7.76 3.36 181.45
CA TYR A 99 6.96 2.47 180.59
C TYR A 99 6.13 3.23 179.55
N ASP A 100 5.49 4.33 179.96
CA ASP A 100 4.64 5.13 179.05
C ASP A 100 5.45 5.81 177.93
N THR A 101 6.69 6.21 178.21
CA THR A 101 7.58 6.76 177.18
C THR A 101 8.02 5.72 176.15
N LEU A 102 8.26 4.47 176.56
CA LEU A 102 8.61 3.39 175.63
C LEU A 102 7.43 3.02 174.71
N ARG A 103 6.21 2.91 175.28
CA ARG A 103 5.00 2.59 174.51
C ARG A 103 4.67 3.64 173.44
N ASN A 104 4.88 4.92 173.76
CA ASN A 104 4.69 6.02 172.81
C ASN A 104 5.74 6.03 171.69
N LYS A 105 6.97 5.54 171.94
CA LYS A 105 7.97 5.39 170.87
C LYS A 105 7.60 4.26 169.91
N TYR A 106 7.17 3.10 170.44
CA TYR A 106 6.78 1.96 169.61
C TYR A 106 5.62 2.30 168.67
N THR A 107 4.56 2.93 169.21
CA THR A 107 3.39 3.34 168.40
C THR A 107 3.71 4.40 167.34
N LYS A 108 4.75 5.23 167.54
CA LYS A 108 5.23 6.17 166.51
C LYS A 108 5.95 5.44 165.37
N LEU A 109 6.86 4.53 165.71
CA LEU A 109 7.60 3.73 164.73
C LEU A 109 6.67 2.85 163.90
N GLU A 110 5.65 2.25 164.52
CA GLU A 110 4.66 1.42 163.81
C GLU A 110 3.84 2.24 162.79
N LYS A 111 3.46 3.47 163.14
CA LYS A 111 2.80 4.40 162.21
C LYS A 111 3.71 4.80 161.04
N GLU A 112 5.01 4.95 161.30
CA GLU A 112 6.00 5.29 160.28
C GLU A 112 6.24 4.12 159.30
N ILE A 113 6.31 2.89 159.81
CA ILE A 113 6.38 1.68 158.99
C ILE A 113 5.14 1.54 158.09
N ILE A 114 3.94 1.82 158.61
CA ILE A 114 2.71 1.78 157.81
C ILE A 114 2.74 2.86 156.71
N LYS A 115 3.23 4.07 157.00
CA LYS A 115 3.40 5.13 155.99
C LYS A 115 4.35 4.70 154.87
N MET A 116 5.53 4.17 155.22
CA MET A 116 6.50 3.73 154.21
C MET A 116 5.98 2.56 153.36
N ARG A 117 5.17 1.66 153.93
CA ARG A 117 4.52 0.59 153.15
C ARG A 117 3.51 1.15 152.14
N ASN A 118 2.69 2.11 152.56
CA ASN A 118 1.73 2.76 151.66
C ASN A 118 2.44 3.53 150.53
N GLU A 119 3.55 4.22 150.83
CA GLU A 119 4.36 4.91 149.82
C GLU A 119 4.98 3.94 148.81
N LEU A 120 5.50 2.80 149.28
CA LEU A 120 6.02 1.74 148.40
C LEU A 120 4.94 1.15 147.49
N GLU A 121 3.71 1.00 148.00
CA GLU A 121 2.60 0.48 147.22
C GLU A 121 2.13 1.49 146.16
N ILE A 122 2.07 2.78 146.50
CA ILE A 122 1.81 3.86 145.54
C ILE A 122 2.88 3.89 144.45
N MET A 123 4.16 3.78 144.81
CA MET A 123 5.27 3.75 143.85
C MET A 123 5.20 2.53 142.91
N LYS A 124 4.79 1.36 143.41
CA LYS A 124 4.58 0.19 142.54
C LYS A 124 3.42 0.39 141.57
N GLN A 125 2.34 1.04 142.00
CA GLN A 125 1.21 1.36 141.12
C GLN A 125 1.57 2.40 140.05
N THR A 126 2.44 3.37 140.37
CA THR A 126 2.94 4.31 139.37
C THR A 126 3.92 3.65 138.39
N GLU A 127 4.73 2.70 138.84
CA GLU A 127 5.63 1.93 137.97
C GLU A 127 4.86 1.03 136.99
N THR A 128 3.83 0.33 137.46
CA THR A 128 3.00 -0.52 136.59
C THR A 128 2.21 0.30 135.57
N THR A 129 1.65 1.46 135.97
CA THR A 129 0.94 2.35 135.03
C THR A 129 1.87 2.96 133.98
N LEU A 130 3.09 3.35 134.35
CA LEU A 130 4.09 3.84 133.39
C LEU A 130 4.56 2.73 132.43
N SER A 131 4.79 1.52 132.94
CA SER A 131 5.18 0.38 132.10
C SER A 131 4.11 0.04 131.07
N ILE A 132 2.83 -0.02 131.46
CA ILE A 132 1.70 -0.23 130.54
C ILE A 132 1.61 0.88 129.48
N GLY A 133 1.88 2.13 129.86
CA GLY A 133 1.91 3.27 128.92
C GLY A 133 3.04 3.20 127.89
N VAL A 134 4.22 2.69 128.27
CA VAL A 134 5.36 2.53 127.36
C VAL A 134 5.11 1.44 126.32
N TYR A 135 4.62 0.27 126.74
CA TYR A 135 4.28 -0.82 125.80
C TYR A 135 3.16 -0.44 124.83
N GLY A 136 2.12 0.25 125.31
CA GLY A 136 1.06 0.77 124.43
C GLY A 136 1.55 1.85 123.47
N SER A 137 2.51 2.68 123.88
CA SER A 137 3.10 3.71 123.01
C SER A 137 4.01 3.12 121.92
N GLU A 138 4.69 2.01 122.19
CA GLU A 138 5.57 1.33 121.23
C GLU A 138 4.76 0.62 120.15
N GLU A 139 3.66 -0.05 120.52
CA GLU A 139 2.72 -0.66 119.56
C GLU A 139 2.07 0.39 118.65
N VAL A 140 1.67 1.55 119.20
CA VAL A 140 1.14 2.67 118.41
C VAL A 140 2.21 3.25 117.48
N HIS A 141 3.48 3.31 117.90
CA HIS A 141 4.57 3.78 117.05
C HIS A 141 4.82 2.82 115.88
N GLU A 142 4.85 1.52 116.15
CA GLU A 142 5.03 0.48 115.12
C GLU A 142 3.86 0.48 114.12
N GLN A 143 2.62 0.60 114.59
CA GLN A 143 1.45 0.75 113.72
C GLN A 143 1.55 2.01 112.85
N MET A 144 1.93 3.15 113.45
CA MET A 144 2.10 4.40 112.72
C MET A 144 3.25 4.33 111.69
N GLN A 145 4.31 3.58 111.99
CA GLN A 145 5.41 3.35 111.07
C GLN A 145 5.00 2.44 109.90
N LEU A 146 4.25 1.36 110.16
CA LEU A 146 3.68 0.52 109.11
C LEU A 146 2.70 1.28 108.23
N GLU A 147 1.87 2.17 108.80
CA GLU A 147 1.00 3.06 108.03
C GLU A 147 1.80 4.04 107.17
N TYR A 148 2.87 4.61 107.71
CA TYR A 148 3.77 5.48 106.98
C TYR A 148 4.43 4.77 105.80
N GLU A 149 4.93 3.54 105.99
CA GLU A 149 5.51 2.73 104.93
C GLU A 149 4.48 2.35 103.86
N LYS A 150 3.26 1.97 104.25
CA LYS A 150 2.14 1.75 103.32
C LYS A 150 1.83 3.01 102.51
N PHE A 151 1.81 4.18 103.15
CA PHE A 151 1.57 5.44 102.49
C PHE A 151 2.71 5.79 101.50
N GLN A 152 3.97 5.53 101.87
CA GLN A 152 5.10 5.67 100.94
C GLN A 152 4.98 4.75 99.72
N GLN A 153 4.59 3.49 99.91
CA GLN A 153 4.38 2.54 98.82
C GLN A 153 3.26 3.02 97.88
N GLN A 154 2.14 3.48 98.44
CA GLN A 154 1.04 4.06 97.65
C GLN A 154 1.50 5.31 96.90
N LEU A 155 2.31 6.17 97.52
CA LEU A 155 2.85 7.36 96.86
C LEU A 155 3.75 7.01 95.68
N LEU A 156 4.61 5.99 95.84
CA LEU A 156 5.45 5.47 94.74
C LEU A 156 4.62 4.86 93.61
N GLU A 157 3.57 4.10 93.96
CA GLU A 157 2.63 3.54 92.97
C GLU A 157 1.92 4.65 92.19
N VAL A 158 1.41 5.67 92.89
CA VAL A 158 0.77 6.84 92.26
C VAL A 158 1.77 7.58 91.36
N GLU A 159 3.04 7.73 91.78
CA GLU A 159 4.06 8.36 90.96
C GLU A 159 4.38 7.55 89.69
N SER A 160 4.46 6.22 89.82
CA SER A 160 4.64 5.29 88.70
C SER A 160 3.46 5.37 87.72
N ASN A 161 2.23 5.31 88.23
CA ASN A 161 1.01 5.45 87.44
C ASN A 161 0.96 6.80 86.74
N ARG A 162 1.34 7.90 87.42
CA ARG A 162 1.47 9.23 86.81
C ARG A 162 2.44 9.22 85.63
N LYS A 163 3.60 8.57 85.77
CA LYS A 163 4.59 8.44 84.67
C LYS A 163 4.02 7.65 83.49
N THR A 164 3.31 6.55 83.75
CA THR A 164 2.64 5.74 82.72
C THR A 164 1.59 6.55 81.96
N TYR A 165 0.73 7.29 82.67
CA TYR A 165 -0.28 8.15 82.02
C TYR A 165 0.35 9.29 81.22
N LEU A 166 1.42 9.91 81.72
CA LEU A 166 2.16 10.91 80.96
C LEU A 166 2.76 10.33 79.67
N HIS A 167 3.31 9.12 79.73
CA HIS A 167 3.82 8.44 78.55
C HIS A 167 2.71 8.14 77.54
N MET A 168 1.56 7.64 78.00
CA MET A 168 0.37 7.43 77.14
C MET A 168 -0.09 8.71 76.47
N ILE A 169 -0.19 9.82 77.22
CA ILE A 169 -0.59 11.13 76.66
C ILE A 169 0.42 11.59 75.60
N ASN A 170 1.72 11.42 75.86
CA ASN A 170 2.75 11.80 74.90
C ASN A 170 2.68 10.95 73.62
N ARG A 171 2.48 9.63 73.74
CA ARG A 171 2.27 8.74 72.59
C ARG A 171 1.02 9.14 71.80
N MET A 172 -0.11 9.37 72.48
CA MET A 172 -1.35 9.81 71.82
C MET A 172 -1.18 11.15 71.11
N ARG A 173 -0.38 12.07 71.66
CA ARG A 173 -0.05 13.34 70.99
C ARG A 173 0.79 13.10 69.72
N GLN A 174 1.77 12.21 69.77
CA GLN A 174 2.57 11.82 68.60
C GLN A 174 1.68 11.15 67.53
N ASP A 175 0.84 10.20 67.91
CA ASP A 175 -0.09 9.52 67.00
C ASP A 175 -1.05 10.53 66.34
N ASN A 176 -1.57 11.49 67.11
CA ASN A 176 -2.42 12.56 66.59
C ASN A 176 -1.68 13.44 65.58
N GLN A 177 -0.40 13.77 65.82
CA GLN A 177 0.43 14.48 64.85
C GLN A 177 0.62 13.67 63.55
N VAL A 178 0.90 12.36 63.66
CA VAL A 178 1.02 11.47 62.51
C VAL A 178 -0.29 11.43 61.71
N PHE A 179 -1.44 11.29 62.38
CA PHE A 179 -2.74 11.31 61.69
C PHE A 179 -3.01 12.65 61.01
N LYS A 180 -2.66 13.78 61.63
CA LYS A 180 -2.77 15.10 60.99
C LYS A 180 -1.91 15.21 59.73
N LEU A 181 -0.68 14.70 59.78
CA LEU A 181 0.20 14.66 58.61
C LEU A 181 -0.40 13.79 57.50
N GLN A 182 -0.93 12.61 57.83
CA GLN A 182 -1.59 11.73 56.86
C GLN A 182 -2.85 12.37 56.24
N VAL A 183 -3.66 13.06 57.04
CA VAL A 183 -4.83 13.80 56.54
C VAL A 183 -4.42 14.90 55.57
N ASN A 184 -3.37 15.66 55.90
CA ASN A 184 -2.85 16.69 55.01
C ASN A 184 -2.29 16.10 53.71
N GLN A 185 -1.48 15.03 53.79
CA GLN A 185 -0.97 14.35 52.59
C GLN A 185 -2.10 13.85 51.69
N ARG A 186 -3.15 13.25 52.27
CA ARG A 186 -4.33 12.81 51.50
C ARG A 186 -5.07 13.98 50.87
N LYS A 187 -5.18 15.11 51.59
CA LYS A 187 -5.78 16.33 51.05
C LYS A 187 -4.98 16.86 49.86
N ASP A 188 -3.65 16.92 49.97
CA ASP A 188 -2.78 17.36 48.87
C ASP A 188 -2.92 16.44 47.64
N THR A 189 -2.98 15.11 47.84
CA THR A 189 -3.21 14.16 46.73
C THR A 189 -4.60 14.34 46.10
N LEU A 190 -5.62 14.66 46.90
CA LEU A 190 -6.96 14.94 46.40
C LEU A 190 -6.99 16.22 45.57
N ASP A 191 -6.34 17.28 46.05
CA ASP A 191 -6.24 18.56 45.34
C ASP A 191 -5.47 18.39 44.02
N GLN A 192 -4.35 17.65 44.03
CA GLN A 192 -3.64 17.27 42.81
C GLN A 192 -4.53 16.49 41.85
N SER A 193 -5.23 15.45 42.32
CA SER A 193 -6.17 14.68 41.51
C SER A 193 -7.27 15.56 40.90
N ASN A 194 -7.80 16.52 41.66
CA ASN A 194 -8.80 17.48 41.17
C ASN A 194 -8.23 18.40 40.09
N THR A 195 -6.98 18.86 40.24
CA THR A 195 -6.33 19.66 39.17
C THR A 195 -6.13 18.85 37.89
N VAL A 196 -5.72 17.58 37.99
CA VAL A 196 -5.58 16.69 36.83
C VAL A 196 -6.93 16.42 36.17
N LEU A 197 -7.99 16.19 36.96
CA LEU A 197 -9.35 16.01 36.46
C LEU A 197 -9.84 17.26 35.71
N ASN A 198 -9.62 18.45 36.27
CA ASN A 198 -9.98 19.72 35.62
C ASN A 198 -9.22 19.92 34.31
N GLN A 199 -7.92 19.61 34.27
CA GLN A 199 -7.13 19.66 33.04
C GLN A 199 -7.64 18.66 31.98
N ALA A 200 -8.02 17.45 32.40
CA ALA A 200 -8.60 16.46 31.50
C ALA A 200 -9.95 16.92 30.93
N ASN A 201 -10.81 17.54 31.75
CA ASN A 201 -12.07 18.12 31.31
C ASN A 201 -11.86 19.24 30.28
N VAL A 202 -10.89 20.14 30.51
CA VAL A 202 -10.55 21.19 29.53
C VAL A 202 -10.07 20.59 28.22
N LYS A 203 -9.20 19.57 28.26
CA LYS A 203 -8.74 18.86 27.05
C LYS A 203 -9.90 18.19 26.31
N LEU A 204 -10.84 17.58 27.04
CA LEU A 204 -12.03 16.97 26.46
C LEU A 204 -12.90 18.01 25.74
N SER A 205 -13.14 19.17 26.36
CA SER A 205 -13.86 20.28 25.72
C SER A 205 -13.13 20.84 24.49
N GLN A 206 -11.80 20.86 24.49
CA GLN A 206 -11.02 21.25 23.31
C GLN A 206 -11.11 20.22 22.18
N ILE A 207 -11.14 18.93 22.50
CA ILE A 207 -11.32 17.85 21.52
C ILE A 207 -12.71 17.95 20.90
N SER A 208 -13.77 18.08 21.71
CA SER A 208 -15.13 18.20 21.19
C SER A 208 -15.30 19.44 20.31
N PHE A 209 -14.69 20.57 20.68
CA PHE A 209 -14.67 21.77 19.82
C PHE A 209 -13.97 21.52 18.47
N LYS A 210 -12.83 20.81 18.47
CA LYS A 210 -12.12 20.44 17.23
C LYS A 210 -12.94 19.47 16.38
N GLU A 211 -13.64 18.53 16.99
CA GLU A 211 -14.54 17.60 16.29
C GLU A 211 -15.67 18.34 15.60
N VAL A 212 -16.34 19.26 16.30
CA VAL A 212 -17.40 20.11 15.70
C VAL A 212 -16.84 20.94 14.55
N LYS A 213 -15.66 21.56 14.71
CA LYS A 213 -15.01 22.33 13.63
C LYS A 213 -14.67 21.46 12.42
N ALA A 214 -14.20 20.23 12.65
CA ALA A 214 -13.91 19.27 11.59
C ALA A 214 -15.17 18.81 10.86
N GLN A 215 -16.28 18.60 11.59
CA GLN A 215 -17.58 18.29 11.00
C GLN A 215 -18.09 19.41 10.10
N ILE A 216 -18.01 20.67 10.54
CA ILE A 216 -18.39 21.84 9.74
C ILE A 216 -17.54 21.91 8.46
N ALA A 217 -16.21 21.78 8.57
CA ALA A 217 -15.33 21.78 7.41
C ALA A 217 -15.65 20.64 6.42
N LEU A 218 -16.01 19.46 6.94
CA LEU A 218 -16.41 18.32 6.12
C LEU A 218 -17.74 18.55 5.40
N GLU A 219 -18.71 19.22 6.04
CA GLU A 219 -19.96 19.64 5.40
C GLU A 219 -19.73 20.66 4.29
N GLU A 220 -18.84 21.63 4.49
CA GLU A 220 -18.45 22.60 3.46
C GLU A 220 -17.83 21.92 2.25
N VAL A 221 -16.89 20.99 2.47
CA VAL A 221 -16.29 20.19 1.39
C VAL A 221 -17.34 19.35 0.66
N LYS A 222 -18.30 18.75 1.38
CA LYS A 222 -19.41 18.01 0.76
C LYS A 222 -20.28 18.90 -0.12
N LYS A 223 -20.67 20.09 0.37
CA LYS A 223 -21.43 21.07 -0.41
C LYS A 223 -20.67 21.53 -1.65
N HIS A 224 -19.38 21.83 -1.51
CA HIS A 224 -18.55 22.23 -2.64
C HIS A 224 -18.40 21.11 -3.69
N LYS A 225 -18.23 19.85 -3.25
CA LYS A 225 -18.22 18.69 -4.14
C LYS A 225 -19.55 18.54 -4.91
N GLN A 226 -20.68 18.73 -4.23
CA GLN A 226 -21.99 18.69 -4.87
C GLN A 226 -22.15 19.79 -5.92
N LEU A 227 -21.71 21.02 -5.64
CA LEU A 227 -21.74 22.12 -6.61
C LEU A 227 -20.88 21.80 -7.85
N ILE A 228 -19.64 21.33 -7.66
CA ILE A 228 -18.77 20.91 -8.77
C ILE A 228 -19.42 19.78 -9.58
N GLN A 229 -20.08 18.83 -8.92
CA GLN A 229 -20.76 17.74 -9.60
C GLN A 229 -21.93 18.25 -10.45
N GLN A 230 -22.76 19.16 -9.91
CA GLN A 230 -23.84 19.79 -10.65
C GLN A 230 -23.31 20.60 -11.86
N GLU A 231 -22.22 21.36 -11.69
CA GLU A 231 -21.59 22.07 -12.82
C GLU A 231 -21.07 21.11 -13.90
N ARG A 232 -20.46 19.99 -13.49
CA ARG A 232 -20.01 18.95 -14.43
C ARG A 232 -21.18 18.32 -15.18
N GLU A 233 -22.26 18.01 -14.49
CA GLU A 233 -23.49 17.47 -15.10
C GLU A 233 -24.09 18.47 -16.09
N LEU A 234 -24.17 19.76 -15.75
CA LEU A 234 -24.61 20.82 -16.66
C LEU A 234 -23.69 21.00 -17.86
N ASN A 235 -22.38 20.88 -17.70
CA ASN A 235 -21.45 20.95 -18.82
C ASN A 235 -21.54 19.71 -19.71
N LEU A 236 -21.74 18.54 -19.12
CA LEU A 236 -21.92 17.28 -19.86
C LEU A 236 -23.20 17.31 -20.68
N THR A 237 -24.31 17.82 -20.14
CA THR A 237 -25.56 17.99 -20.90
C THR A 237 -25.42 19.01 -22.03
N LYS A 238 -24.71 20.12 -21.81
CA LYS A 238 -24.37 21.07 -22.89
C LYS A 238 -23.56 20.41 -24.00
N PHE A 239 -22.52 19.66 -23.66
CA PHE A 239 -21.72 18.93 -24.66
C PHE A 239 -22.54 17.87 -25.41
N GLN A 240 -23.43 17.17 -24.72
CA GLN A 240 -24.35 16.22 -25.38
C GLN A 240 -25.24 16.94 -26.39
N GLN A 241 -25.79 18.11 -26.05
CA GLN A 241 -26.58 18.92 -26.98
C GLN A 241 -25.76 19.43 -28.16
N GLU A 242 -24.52 19.85 -27.95
CA GLU A 242 -23.61 20.28 -29.02
C GLU A 242 -23.28 19.12 -29.98
N ILE A 243 -23.03 17.92 -29.45
CA ILE A 243 -22.79 16.71 -30.25
C ILE A 243 -24.04 16.35 -31.05
N GLU A 244 -25.23 16.38 -30.43
CA GLU A 244 -26.49 16.09 -31.11
C GLU A 244 -26.74 17.06 -32.27
N GLN A 245 -26.50 18.37 -32.04
CA GLN A 245 -26.59 19.39 -33.08
C GLN A 245 -25.58 19.14 -34.22
N GLN A 246 -24.34 18.75 -33.91
CA GLN A 246 -23.34 18.41 -34.94
C GLN A 246 -23.77 17.19 -35.76
N VAL A 247 -24.26 16.14 -35.11
CA VAL A 247 -24.75 14.93 -35.77
C VAL A 247 -25.92 15.26 -36.69
N ASP A 248 -26.86 16.12 -36.28
CA ASP A 248 -27.99 16.50 -37.12
C ASP A 248 -27.57 17.39 -38.30
N LEU A 249 -26.59 18.29 -38.12
CA LEU A 249 -26.00 19.05 -39.22
C LEU A 249 -25.27 18.14 -40.22
N GLU A 250 -24.59 17.10 -39.74
CA GLU A 250 -23.93 16.10 -40.57
C GLU A 250 -24.96 15.27 -41.36
N LYS A 251 -26.03 14.80 -40.72
CA LYS A 251 -27.16 14.15 -41.43
C LYS A 251 -27.74 15.04 -42.53
N GLN A 252 -27.99 16.32 -42.25
CA GLN A 252 -28.48 17.27 -43.26
C GLN A 252 -27.47 17.50 -44.39
N ARG A 253 -26.16 17.41 -44.12
CA ARG A 253 -25.12 17.47 -45.15
C ARG A 253 -25.14 16.21 -46.01
N ASP A 254 -25.22 15.03 -45.40
CA ASP A 254 -25.28 13.76 -46.11
C ASP A 254 -26.53 13.63 -46.96
N GLU A 255 -27.70 14.09 -46.47
CA GLU A 255 -28.92 14.17 -47.26
C GLU A 255 -28.77 15.10 -48.47
N ARG A 256 -28.10 16.25 -48.32
CA ARG A 256 -27.81 17.14 -49.45
C ARG A 256 -26.90 16.49 -50.47
N ILE A 257 -25.87 15.76 -50.02
CA ILE A 257 -24.95 15.02 -50.91
C ILE A 257 -25.71 13.91 -51.64
N LYS A 258 -26.55 13.13 -50.94
CA LYS A 258 -27.39 12.10 -51.54
C LYS A 258 -28.33 12.68 -52.60
N ARG A 259 -29.03 13.78 -52.30
CA ARG A 259 -29.90 14.46 -53.30
C ARG A 259 -29.10 14.96 -54.50
N GLN A 260 -27.90 15.49 -54.30
CA GLN A 260 -27.04 15.92 -55.42
C GLN A 260 -26.57 14.73 -56.26
N GLN A 261 -26.24 13.60 -55.63
CA GLN A 261 -25.90 12.35 -56.31
C GLN A 261 -27.10 11.82 -57.11
N GLU A 262 -28.30 11.79 -56.52
CA GLU A 262 -29.54 11.40 -57.20
C GLU A 262 -29.81 12.31 -58.43
N ILE A 263 -29.67 13.63 -58.28
CA ILE A 263 -29.83 14.56 -59.42
C ILE A 263 -28.78 14.30 -60.50
N ALA A 264 -27.53 14.05 -60.11
CA ALA A 264 -26.44 13.74 -61.05
C ALA A 264 -26.68 12.40 -61.77
N GLU A 265 -27.15 11.38 -61.06
CA GLU A 265 -27.51 10.07 -61.62
C GLU A 265 -28.67 10.20 -62.60
N ILE A 266 -29.74 10.92 -62.23
CA ILE A 266 -30.89 11.19 -63.11
C ILE A 266 -30.43 11.91 -64.38
N ALA A 267 -29.62 12.98 -64.24
CA ALA A 267 -29.08 13.71 -65.39
C ALA A 267 -28.17 12.84 -66.28
N GLN A 268 -27.36 11.97 -65.67
CA GLN A 268 -26.50 11.04 -66.40
C GLN A 268 -27.32 9.98 -67.15
N THR A 269 -28.40 9.46 -66.53
CA THR A 269 -29.31 8.51 -67.19
C THR A 269 -30.05 9.16 -68.36
N ASP A 270 -30.54 10.40 -68.21
CA ASP A 270 -31.21 11.13 -69.29
C ASP A 270 -30.28 11.44 -70.48
N MET A 271 -29.03 11.84 -70.20
CA MET A 271 -28.02 12.03 -71.24
C MET A 271 -27.66 10.71 -71.94
N ARG A 272 -27.56 9.61 -71.19
CA ARG A 272 -27.27 8.28 -71.74
C ARG A 272 -28.40 7.80 -72.65
N ASP A 273 -29.66 7.95 -72.24
CA ASP A 273 -30.81 7.53 -73.04
C ASP A 273 -30.99 8.36 -74.32
N THR A 274 -30.71 9.67 -74.26
CA THR A 274 -30.71 10.53 -75.44
C THR A 274 -29.65 10.09 -76.46
N ASN A 275 -28.46 9.73 -75.97
CA ASN A 275 -27.41 9.19 -76.82
C ASN A 275 -27.78 7.81 -77.39
N ILE A 276 -28.32 6.89 -76.58
CA ILE A 276 -28.77 5.56 -77.04
C ILE A 276 -29.82 5.69 -78.14
N LYS A 277 -30.77 6.64 -78.03
CA LYS A 277 -31.77 6.91 -79.09
C LYS A 277 -31.10 7.34 -80.40
N LYS A 278 -30.12 8.26 -80.35
CA LYS A 278 -29.35 8.70 -81.53
C LYS A 278 -28.56 7.54 -82.16
N TRP A 279 -27.90 6.71 -81.35
CA TRP A 279 -27.17 5.54 -81.83
C TRP A 279 -28.09 4.51 -82.48
N ARG A 280 -29.29 4.27 -81.92
CA ARG A 280 -30.31 3.40 -82.53
C ARG A 280 -30.78 3.93 -83.87
N GLN A 281 -31.05 5.24 -83.98
CA GLN A 281 -31.43 5.87 -85.24
C GLN A 281 -30.32 5.72 -86.30
N LEU A 282 -29.07 6.03 -85.93
CA LEU A 282 -27.92 5.91 -86.82
C LEU A 282 -27.71 4.45 -87.27
N PHE A 283 -27.84 3.50 -86.35
CA PHE A 283 -27.74 2.07 -86.66
C PHE A 283 -28.80 1.63 -87.66
N LEU A 284 -30.07 2.01 -87.46
CA LEU A 284 -31.16 1.69 -88.38
C LEU A 284 -30.95 2.30 -89.76
N VAL A 285 -30.47 3.54 -89.84
CA VAL A 285 -30.12 4.20 -91.11
C VAL A 285 -28.99 3.45 -91.81
N ASN A 286 -27.92 3.09 -91.10
CA ASN A 286 -26.80 2.34 -91.68
C ASN A 286 -27.21 0.93 -92.12
N GLN A 287 -28.07 0.26 -91.35
CA GLN A 287 -28.61 -1.04 -91.72
C GLN A 287 -29.46 -0.93 -92.98
N PHE A 288 -30.35 0.07 -93.05
CA PHE A 288 -31.15 0.36 -94.23
C PHE A 288 -30.27 0.64 -95.45
N LEU A 289 -29.26 1.53 -95.32
CA LEU A 289 -28.34 1.86 -96.41
C LEU A 289 -27.55 0.63 -96.87
N SER A 290 -27.06 -0.19 -95.94
CA SER A 290 -26.31 -1.42 -96.27
C SER A 290 -27.19 -2.42 -97.01
N THR A 291 -28.42 -2.64 -96.55
CA THR A 291 -29.37 -3.52 -97.26
C THR A 291 -29.77 -2.96 -98.63
N PHE A 292 -29.94 -1.64 -98.75
CA PHE A 292 -30.23 -0.97 -100.02
C PHE A 292 -29.07 -1.09 -101.00
N LEU A 293 -27.83 -0.79 -100.58
CA LEU A 293 -26.63 -0.91 -101.41
C LEU A 293 -26.39 -2.36 -101.84
N LYS A 294 -26.57 -3.32 -100.93
CA LYS A 294 -26.46 -4.75 -101.26
C LYS A 294 -27.47 -5.13 -102.34
N ARG A 295 -28.75 -4.76 -102.18
CA ARG A 295 -29.78 -5.02 -103.19
C ARG A 295 -29.51 -4.33 -104.52
N LYS A 296 -29.00 -3.09 -104.50
CA LYS A 296 -28.60 -2.36 -105.72
C LYS A 296 -27.45 -3.09 -106.43
N MET A 297 -26.43 -3.51 -105.67
CA MET A 297 -25.30 -4.26 -106.19
C MET A 297 -25.73 -5.61 -106.78
N GLU A 298 -26.62 -6.35 -106.10
CA GLU A 298 -27.17 -7.61 -106.61
C GLU A 298 -27.94 -7.41 -107.92
N LYS A 299 -28.73 -6.33 -108.04
CA LYS A 299 -29.43 -5.99 -109.29
C LYS A 299 -28.46 -5.69 -110.44
N GLU A 300 -27.45 -4.84 -110.21
CA GLU A 300 -26.42 -4.57 -111.21
C GLU A 300 -25.62 -5.83 -111.55
N MET A 301 -25.26 -6.65 -110.57
CA MET A 301 -24.54 -7.89 -110.82
C MET A 301 -25.36 -8.86 -111.67
N SER A 302 -26.67 -8.94 -111.43
CA SER A 302 -27.59 -9.76 -112.23
C SER A 302 -27.75 -9.24 -113.67
N THR A 303 -27.78 -7.93 -113.90
CA THR A 303 -27.84 -7.37 -115.27
C THR A 303 -26.57 -7.69 -116.06
N TYR A 304 -25.40 -7.67 -115.42
CA TYR A 304 -24.12 -8.02 -116.06
C TYR A 304 -23.80 -9.51 -116.05
N GLU A 305 -24.55 -10.36 -115.33
CA GLU A 305 -24.25 -11.79 -115.20
C GLU A 305 -24.19 -12.50 -116.55
N ASN A 306 -25.10 -12.19 -117.47
CA ASN A 306 -25.12 -12.79 -118.81
C ASN A 306 -23.93 -12.33 -119.67
N ILE A 307 -23.53 -11.06 -119.52
CA ILE A 307 -22.37 -10.49 -120.22
C ILE A 307 -21.09 -11.12 -119.69
N GLU A 308 -20.94 -11.20 -118.37
CA GLU A 308 -19.80 -11.82 -117.70
C GLU A 308 -19.69 -13.31 -118.03
N LYS A 309 -20.79 -14.08 -118.00
CA LYS A 309 -20.79 -15.49 -118.43
C LYS A 309 -20.35 -15.63 -119.89
N SER A 310 -20.78 -14.73 -120.76
CA SER A 310 -20.39 -14.75 -122.18
C SER A 310 -18.90 -14.39 -122.33
N PHE A 311 -18.42 -13.40 -121.60
CA PHE A 311 -17.03 -13.00 -121.57
C PHE A 311 -16.13 -14.12 -121.02
N GLN A 312 -16.53 -14.79 -119.94
CA GLN A 312 -15.84 -15.96 -119.38
C GLN A 312 -15.76 -17.11 -120.37
N LYS A 313 -16.82 -17.38 -121.15
CA LYS A 313 -16.77 -18.38 -122.23
C LYS A 313 -15.74 -18.01 -123.31
N ILE A 314 -15.70 -16.74 -123.73
CA ILE A 314 -14.72 -16.25 -124.71
C ILE A 314 -13.31 -16.35 -124.13
N LYS A 315 -13.11 -15.93 -122.88
CA LYS A 315 -11.83 -16.02 -122.16
C LYS A 315 -11.36 -17.47 -122.03
N ALA A 316 -12.24 -18.40 -121.65
CA ALA A 316 -11.92 -19.82 -121.56
C ALA A 316 -11.58 -20.43 -122.94
N ALA A 317 -12.28 -20.04 -124.00
CA ALA A 317 -12.03 -20.54 -125.35
C ALA A 317 -10.75 -19.97 -125.98
N THR A 318 -10.39 -18.73 -125.67
CA THR A 318 -9.24 -18.02 -126.29
C THR A 318 -7.97 -18.07 -125.46
N GLY A 319 -8.06 -18.33 -124.15
CA GLY A 319 -6.93 -18.30 -123.22
C GLY A 319 -6.40 -16.90 -122.91
N ILE A 320 -7.04 -15.85 -123.43
CA ILE A 320 -6.62 -14.46 -123.23
C ILE A 320 -7.34 -13.92 -121.99
N CYS A 321 -6.57 -13.45 -121.01
CA CYS A 321 -7.14 -13.03 -119.73
C CYS A 321 -7.71 -11.62 -119.72
N GLU A 322 -7.21 -10.75 -120.60
CA GLU A 322 -7.51 -9.32 -120.63
C GLU A 322 -8.57 -9.01 -121.70
N ALA A 323 -9.64 -8.29 -121.29
CA ALA A 323 -10.74 -7.94 -122.18
C ALA A 323 -10.28 -7.06 -123.36
N GLY A 324 -9.37 -6.12 -123.09
CA GLY A 324 -8.81 -5.23 -124.11
C GLY A 324 -8.07 -5.99 -125.20
N GLU A 325 -7.31 -7.02 -124.83
CA GLU A 325 -6.58 -7.86 -125.79
C GLU A 325 -7.51 -8.72 -126.66
N ILE A 326 -8.59 -9.26 -126.10
CA ILE A 326 -9.59 -10.02 -126.87
C ILE A 326 -10.23 -9.13 -127.94
N VAL A 327 -10.66 -7.93 -127.56
CA VAL A 327 -11.27 -6.96 -128.49
C VAL A 327 -10.24 -6.52 -129.55
N HIS A 328 -9.01 -6.24 -129.14
CA HIS A 328 -7.95 -5.84 -130.07
C HIS A 328 -7.61 -6.94 -131.09
N LYS A 329 -7.51 -8.20 -130.65
CA LYS A 329 -7.28 -9.35 -131.54
C LYS A 329 -8.48 -9.66 -132.42
N PHE A 330 -9.70 -9.41 -131.96
CA PHE A 330 -10.90 -9.55 -132.79
C PHE A 330 -10.94 -8.51 -133.91
N LEU A 331 -10.70 -7.22 -133.59
CA LEU A 331 -10.65 -6.14 -134.58
C LEU A 331 -9.51 -6.35 -135.59
N ASN A 332 -8.36 -6.84 -135.14
CA ASN A 332 -7.20 -7.08 -136.00
C ASN A 332 -7.18 -8.49 -136.63
N ARG A 333 -8.24 -9.29 -136.47
CA ARG A 333 -8.28 -10.68 -136.96
C ARG A 333 -8.07 -10.74 -138.47
N GLU A 334 -8.78 -9.92 -139.23
CA GLU A 334 -8.70 -9.91 -140.70
C GLU A 334 -7.33 -9.45 -141.19
N SER A 335 -6.79 -8.37 -140.58
CA SER A 335 -5.45 -7.86 -140.89
C SER A 335 -4.36 -8.90 -140.58
N THR A 336 -4.46 -9.58 -139.44
CA THR A 336 -3.50 -10.62 -139.05
C THR A 336 -3.61 -11.85 -139.95
N TYR A 337 -4.82 -12.26 -140.31
CA TYR A 337 -5.05 -13.38 -141.24
C TYR A 337 -4.47 -13.09 -142.63
N SER A 338 -4.66 -11.87 -143.14
CA SER A 338 -4.09 -11.43 -144.41
C SER A 338 -2.56 -11.43 -144.37
N ARG A 339 -1.93 -10.96 -143.28
CA ARG A 339 -0.47 -11.07 -143.09
C ARG A 339 0.01 -12.51 -142.98
N LEU A 340 -0.75 -13.38 -142.31
CA LEU A 340 -0.41 -14.79 -142.18
C LEU A 340 -0.45 -15.50 -143.53
N LEU A 341 -1.43 -15.20 -144.38
CA LEU A 341 -1.48 -15.72 -145.75
C LEU A 341 -0.28 -15.27 -146.58
N ILE A 342 0.05 -13.98 -146.54
CA ILE A 342 1.25 -13.45 -147.22
C ILE A 342 2.50 -14.16 -146.68
N SER A 343 2.61 -14.31 -145.36
CA SER A 343 3.76 -14.98 -144.74
C SER A 343 3.81 -16.47 -145.09
N ILE A 344 2.67 -17.16 -145.20
CA ILE A 344 2.59 -18.55 -145.66
C ILE A 344 3.11 -18.63 -147.10
N GLU A 345 2.67 -17.75 -147.98
CA GLU A 345 3.13 -17.72 -149.38
C GLU A 345 4.65 -17.45 -149.47
N GLU A 346 5.16 -16.50 -148.68
CA GLU A 346 6.60 -16.24 -148.55
C GLU A 346 7.36 -17.45 -147.97
N TYR A 347 6.78 -18.13 -146.98
CA TYR A 347 7.37 -19.34 -146.39
C TYR A 347 7.32 -20.53 -147.33
N GLU A 348 6.29 -20.69 -148.16
CA GLU A 348 6.23 -21.72 -149.20
C GLU A 348 7.34 -21.48 -150.23
N GLN A 349 7.53 -20.24 -150.69
CA GLN A 349 8.68 -19.88 -151.52
C GLN A 349 10.01 -20.16 -150.81
N LYS A 350 10.11 -19.82 -149.52
CA LYS A 350 11.33 -20.05 -148.72
C LYS A 350 11.59 -21.54 -148.51
N ILE A 351 10.56 -22.36 -148.32
CA ILE A 351 10.66 -23.82 -148.19
C ILE A 351 11.13 -24.40 -149.51
N ASP A 352 10.65 -23.93 -150.66
CA ASP A 352 11.13 -24.40 -151.95
C ASP A 352 12.59 -24.01 -152.19
N ASN A 353 12.98 -22.79 -151.83
CA ASN A 353 14.38 -22.35 -151.88
C ASN A 353 15.28 -23.13 -150.92
N LEU A 354 14.79 -23.42 -149.70
CA LEU A 354 15.49 -24.21 -148.70
C LEU A 354 15.53 -25.68 -149.07
N LYS A 355 14.53 -26.28 -149.71
CA LYS A 355 14.60 -27.65 -150.23
C LYS A 355 15.72 -27.77 -151.26
N LYS A 356 15.80 -26.82 -152.20
CA LYS A 356 16.92 -26.72 -153.14
C LYS A 356 18.28 -26.59 -152.43
N SER A 357 18.37 -25.74 -151.40
CA SER A 357 19.61 -25.55 -150.63
C SER A 357 19.94 -26.72 -149.69
N ASN A 358 18.94 -27.45 -149.19
CA ASN A 358 19.09 -28.55 -148.25
C ASN A 358 19.46 -29.85 -148.96
N GLU A 359 19.08 -30.03 -150.22
CA GLU A 359 19.70 -31.03 -151.08
C GLU A 359 21.21 -30.76 -151.22
N GLN A 360 21.61 -29.51 -151.46
CA GLN A 360 23.02 -29.11 -151.54
C GLN A 360 23.77 -29.21 -150.20
N LEU A 361 23.09 -28.96 -149.06
CA LEU A 361 23.69 -29.02 -147.73
C LEU A 361 23.67 -30.43 -147.13
N LYS A 362 22.75 -31.32 -147.49
CA LYS A 362 22.84 -32.75 -147.14
C LYS A 362 24.07 -33.39 -147.76
N GLU A 363 24.41 -33.00 -148.98
CA GLU A 363 25.65 -33.35 -149.65
C GLU A 363 26.88 -32.90 -148.83
N LYS A 364 26.81 -31.71 -148.20
CA LYS A 364 27.88 -31.16 -147.34
C LYS A 364 27.88 -31.71 -145.92
N LEU A 365 26.73 -32.08 -145.36
CA LEU A 365 26.58 -32.56 -143.98
C LEU A 365 26.99 -34.03 -143.85
N GLN A 366 26.91 -34.80 -144.93
CA GLN A 366 27.55 -36.12 -145.02
C GLN A 366 29.07 -36.02 -144.81
N ASN A 367 29.69 -34.89 -145.17
CA ASN A 367 31.13 -34.66 -145.05
C ASN A 367 31.59 -34.17 -143.67
N LEU A 368 30.68 -33.71 -142.79
CA LEU A 368 31.06 -32.99 -141.56
C LEU A 368 30.53 -33.61 -140.25
N LYS A 369 29.76 -34.70 -140.32
CA LYS A 369 29.36 -35.48 -139.15
C LYS A 369 30.44 -36.43 -138.60
N ALA A 370 31.70 -36.24 -139.01
CA ALA A 370 32.81 -37.10 -138.65
C ALA A 370 33.38 -36.85 -137.24
N GLU A 371 33.16 -35.72 -136.57
CA GLU A 371 33.86 -35.45 -135.30
C GLU A 371 33.01 -34.68 -134.27
N GLN A 372 33.19 -35.07 -133.01
CA GLN A 372 32.23 -35.04 -131.89
C GLN A 372 32.69 -34.03 -130.75
N PRO A 373 32.25 -34.04 -129.46
CA PRO A 373 31.51 -32.94 -128.79
C PRO A 373 31.99 -32.50 -127.34
N GLN A 374 31.09 -31.80 -126.60
CA GLN A 374 30.89 -31.64 -125.10
C GLN A 374 31.64 -30.51 -124.31
N ASP A 375 31.22 -29.90 -123.15
CA ASP A 375 30.34 -30.26 -121.99
C ASP A 375 30.16 -29.11 -120.90
N ARG A 376 29.33 -29.34 -119.81
CA ARG A 376 29.43 -28.95 -118.34
C ARG A 376 28.46 -27.98 -117.56
N LEU A 377 28.41 -28.20 -116.22
CA LEU A 377 27.49 -27.87 -115.08
C LEU A 377 28.26 -27.49 -113.76
N GLU A 378 27.64 -26.77 -112.74
CA GLU A 378 27.72 -26.96 -111.22
C GLU A 378 27.51 -25.69 -110.30
N ASN A 379 26.77 -25.80 -109.14
CA ASN A 379 26.98 -25.12 -107.79
C ASN A 379 25.79 -25.25 -106.76
N LYS A 380 25.99 -25.74 -105.50
CA LYS A 380 24.92 -25.80 -104.45
C LYS A 380 25.32 -26.01 -102.94
N GLN A 381 26.45 -25.52 -102.43
CA GLN A 381 26.95 -25.89 -101.06
C GLN A 381 26.94 -24.80 -99.94
N THR A 382 26.58 -23.54 -100.20
CA THR A 382 26.85 -22.42 -99.27
C THR A 382 25.75 -22.06 -98.26
N LEU A 383 24.60 -22.75 -98.24
CA LEU A 383 23.40 -22.27 -97.51
C LEU A 383 23.27 -22.78 -96.05
N LEU A 384 24.01 -23.82 -95.65
CA LEU A 384 23.76 -24.53 -94.38
C LEU A 384 24.52 -23.99 -93.15
N GLU A 385 25.58 -23.22 -93.33
CA GLU A 385 26.43 -22.75 -92.20
C GLU A 385 25.87 -21.51 -91.48
N ILE A 386 24.91 -20.80 -92.09
CA ILE A 386 24.38 -19.53 -91.57
C ILE A 386 23.34 -19.76 -90.45
N ASP A 387 22.58 -20.86 -90.50
CA ASP A 387 21.49 -21.12 -89.55
C ASP A 387 21.97 -21.57 -88.15
N GLU A 388 23.16 -22.18 -88.03
CA GLU A 388 23.70 -22.61 -86.74
C GLU A 388 24.22 -21.44 -85.87
N LEU A 389 24.60 -20.33 -86.49
CA LEU A 389 25.09 -19.14 -85.78
C LEU A 389 23.94 -18.37 -85.12
N ILE A 390 22.76 -18.35 -85.75
CA ILE A 390 21.57 -17.62 -85.25
C ILE A 390 21.02 -18.27 -83.97
N THR A 391 21.02 -19.61 -83.91
CA THR A 391 20.50 -20.36 -82.75
C THR A 391 21.38 -20.22 -81.50
N LYS A 392 22.71 -20.06 -81.65
CA LYS A 392 23.60 -19.81 -80.50
C LYS A 392 23.39 -18.41 -79.88
N TYR A 393 23.18 -17.38 -80.69
CA TYR A 393 22.97 -16.01 -80.21
C TYR A 393 21.70 -15.87 -79.36
N GLN A 394 20.58 -16.48 -79.80
CA GLN A 394 19.30 -16.43 -79.08
C GLN A 394 19.39 -17.08 -77.68
N ASN A 395 20.11 -18.20 -77.56
CA ASN A 395 20.29 -18.89 -76.28
C ASN A 395 21.12 -18.08 -75.27
N THR A 396 22.10 -17.31 -75.72
CA THR A 396 22.90 -16.45 -74.84
C THR A 396 22.13 -15.21 -74.40
N SER A 397 21.30 -14.64 -75.28
CA SER A 397 20.41 -13.51 -74.95
C SER A 397 19.41 -13.87 -73.86
N ASN A 398 18.73 -15.02 -73.96
CA ASN A 398 17.74 -15.47 -72.99
C ASN A 398 18.35 -15.72 -71.59
N LYS A 399 19.60 -16.19 -71.53
CA LYS A 399 20.32 -16.36 -70.25
C LYS A 399 20.64 -15.03 -69.57
N ALA A 400 20.98 -14.01 -70.34
CA ALA A 400 21.26 -12.67 -69.81
C ALA A 400 19.99 -11.99 -69.26
N GLU A 401 18.84 -12.17 -69.92
CA GLU A 401 17.56 -11.64 -69.44
C GLU A 401 17.11 -12.33 -68.14
N ASN A 402 17.25 -13.66 -68.06
CA ASN A 402 16.95 -14.41 -66.84
C ASN A 402 17.84 -13.98 -65.65
N ALA A 403 19.12 -13.70 -65.88
CA ALA A 403 20.01 -13.20 -64.83
C ALA A 403 19.54 -11.84 -64.27
N ARG A 404 19.09 -10.92 -65.14
CA ARG A 404 18.53 -9.62 -64.72
C ARG A 404 17.26 -9.76 -63.90
N LEU A 405 16.37 -10.68 -64.27
CA LEU A 405 15.14 -10.94 -63.52
C LEU A 405 15.45 -11.50 -62.12
N ILE A 406 16.47 -12.37 -62.01
CA ILE A 406 16.94 -12.89 -60.73
C ILE A 406 17.53 -11.77 -59.87
N GLU A 407 18.36 -10.90 -60.44
CA GLU A 407 18.95 -9.74 -59.76
C GLU A 407 17.86 -8.82 -59.17
N GLN A 408 16.80 -8.53 -59.95
CA GLN A 408 15.68 -7.72 -59.48
C GLN A 408 14.88 -8.39 -58.36
N LYS A 409 14.69 -9.72 -58.43
CA LYS A 409 14.02 -10.49 -57.37
C LYS A 409 14.82 -10.47 -56.07
N ILE A 410 16.14 -10.65 -56.14
CA ILE A 410 17.03 -10.61 -54.97
C ILE A 410 17.02 -9.23 -54.32
N TYR A 411 17.10 -8.16 -55.12
CA TYR A 411 17.02 -6.79 -54.62
C TYR A 411 15.69 -6.51 -53.88
N ASN A 412 14.56 -6.85 -54.50
CA ASN A 412 13.24 -6.66 -53.90
C ASN A 412 13.08 -7.50 -52.62
N TRP A 413 13.56 -8.75 -52.64
CA TRP A 413 13.56 -9.62 -51.48
C TRP A 413 14.38 -9.03 -50.32
N GLY A 414 15.60 -8.55 -50.59
CA GLY A 414 16.46 -7.97 -49.56
C GLY A 414 15.86 -6.72 -48.89
N ILE A 415 15.25 -5.82 -49.65
CA ILE A 415 14.57 -4.63 -49.10
C ILE A 415 13.38 -5.02 -48.23
N ASN A 416 12.54 -5.94 -48.71
CA ASN A 416 11.39 -6.42 -47.95
C ASN A 416 11.82 -7.15 -46.68
N TYR A 417 12.93 -7.88 -46.73
CA TYR A 417 13.47 -8.61 -45.59
C TYR A 417 14.04 -7.67 -44.52
N LEU A 418 14.80 -6.63 -44.89
CA LEU A 418 15.24 -5.58 -43.96
C LEU A 418 14.05 -4.90 -43.28
N ALA A 419 13.04 -4.50 -44.05
CA ALA A 419 11.83 -3.88 -43.50
C ALA A 419 11.09 -4.81 -42.53
N LYS A 420 11.11 -6.12 -42.78
CA LYS A 420 10.51 -7.12 -41.89
C LYS A 420 11.30 -7.28 -40.59
N ILE A 421 12.64 -7.32 -40.65
CA ILE A 421 13.50 -7.36 -39.46
C ILE A 421 13.26 -6.13 -38.59
N GLU A 422 13.26 -4.93 -39.17
CA GLU A 422 13.04 -3.71 -38.40
C GLU A 422 11.63 -3.59 -37.82
N ARG A 423 10.62 -4.11 -38.50
CA ARG A 423 9.27 -4.20 -37.96
C ARG A 423 9.23 -5.08 -36.70
N VAL A 424 9.99 -6.18 -36.69
CA VAL A 424 10.14 -7.03 -35.50
C VAL A 424 10.83 -6.28 -34.36
N LEU A 425 11.75 -5.37 -34.67
CA LEU A 425 12.42 -4.50 -33.68
C LEU A 425 11.58 -3.30 -33.21
N GLY A 426 10.31 -3.19 -33.64
CA GLY A 426 9.41 -2.10 -33.23
C GLY A 426 9.68 -0.75 -33.89
N ILE A 427 10.49 -0.71 -34.95
CA ILE A 427 10.82 0.50 -35.68
C ILE A 427 9.71 0.78 -36.73
N SER A 428 9.26 2.05 -36.83
CA SER A 428 8.16 2.50 -37.71
C SER A 428 8.22 2.01 -39.16
N ASN A 429 7.05 1.68 -39.73
CA ASN A 429 6.83 1.17 -41.10
C ASN A 429 7.26 2.12 -42.24
N GLU A 430 7.56 3.39 -41.96
CA GLU A 430 7.84 4.40 -43.00
C GLU A 430 9.24 4.27 -43.64
N LYS A 431 10.11 3.39 -43.12
CA LYS A 431 11.49 3.26 -43.59
C LYS A 431 11.70 2.44 -44.88
N ILE A 432 10.66 1.81 -45.44
CA ILE A 432 10.79 1.06 -46.72
C ILE A 432 11.27 1.98 -47.86
N ARG A 433 10.71 3.20 -47.92
CA ARG A 433 11.12 4.21 -48.92
C ARG A 433 12.56 4.68 -48.69
N PHE A 434 12.97 4.74 -47.44
CA PHE A 434 14.35 5.08 -47.07
C PHE A 434 15.35 4.01 -47.56
N TYR A 435 15.05 2.72 -47.42
CA TYR A 435 15.93 1.65 -47.93
C TYR A 435 16.02 1.60 -49.44
N GLN A 436 14.91 1.85 -50.12
CA GLN A 436 14.87 1.97 -51.59
C GLN A 436 15.70 3.16 -52.09
N GLN A 437 15.82 4.23 -51.30
CA GLN A 437 16.64 5.39 -51.63
C GLN A 437 18.12 5.19 -51.26
N LYS A 438 18.40 4.50 -50.15
CA LYS A 438 19.75 4.27 -49.62
C LYS A 438 20.54 3.23 -50.42
N TYR A 439 19.89 2.15 -50.85
CA TYR A 439 20.55 1.07 -51.61
C TYR A 439 20.08 1.07 -53.05
N LYS A 440 20.98 1.36 -53.99
CA LYS A 440 20.69 1.29 -55.43
C LYS A 440 20.70 -0.18 -55.89
N LYS A 441 20.01 -0.48 -56.99
CA LYS A 441 19.95 -1.83 -57.59
C LYS A 441 21.33 -2.45 -57.88
N SER A 442 22.36 -1.62 -58.11
CA SER A 442 23.74 -2.06 -58.34
C SER A 442 24.50 -2.49 -57.08
N ASP A 443 23.98 -2.22 -55.88
CA ASP A 443 24.68 -2.42 -54.60
C ASP A 443 24.11 -3.58 -53.77
N ILE A 444 23.64 -4.65 -54.42
CA ILE A 444 23.09 -5.85 -53.75
C ILE A 444 24.04 -6.46 -52.70
N PRO A 445 25.37 -6.58 -52.94
CA PRO A 445 26.27 -7.12 -51.94
C PRO A 445 26.28 -6.32 -50.63
N LYS A 446 26.19 -4.99 -50.71
CA LYS A 446 26.11 -4.11 -49.52
C LYS A 446 24.80 -4.28 -48.78
N LEU A 447 23.69 -4.42 -49.52
CA LEU A 447 22.37 -4.70 -48.95
C LEU A 447 22.37 -6.01 -48.15
N ILE A 448 22.95 -7.08 -48.72
CA ILE A 448 23.08 -8.38 -48.05
C ILE A 448 23.99 -8.28 -46.82
N SER A 449 25.09 -7.54 -46.90
CA SER A 449 26.02 -7.34 -45.78
C SER A 449 25.32 -6.67 -44.58
N GLU A 450 24.47 -5.68 -44.83
CA GLU A 450 23.70 -5.00 -43.78
C GLU A 450 22.55 -5.85 -43.22
N ILE A 451 21.91 -6.68 -44.05
CA ILE A 451 20.97 -7.71 -43.56
C ILE A 451 21.66 -8.65 -42.57
N LEU A 452 22.84 -9.16 -42.94
CA LEU A 452 23.61 -10.07 -42.10
C LEU A 452 24.06 -9.40 -40.80
N LYS A 453 24.49 -8.13 -40.87
CA LYS A 453 24.86 -7.34 -39.69
C LYS A 453 23.67 -7.16 -38.74
N HIS A 454 22.51 -6.75 -39.23
CA HIS A 454 21.31 -6.64 -38.41
C HIS A 454 20.86 -7.99 -37.85
N MET A 455 20.97 -9.09 -38.59
CA MET A 455 20.66 -10.41 -38.03
C MET A 455 21.63 -10.80 -36.91
N LEU A 456 22.93 -10.57 -37.09
CA LEU A 456 23.96 -10.91 -36.09
C LEU A 456 23.84 -10.07 -34.81
N GLU A 457 23.64 -8.75 -34.93
CA GLU A 457 23.49 -7.85 -33.77
C GLU A 457 22.23 -8.18 -32.96
N ASN A 458 21.13 -8.52 -33.64
CA ASN A 458 19.88 -8.83 -32.96
C ASN A 458 19.86 -10.23 -32.38
N LEU A 459 20.49 -11.24 -33.02
CA LEU A 459 20.60 -12.59 -32.47
C LEU A 459 21.36 -12.63 -31.13
N THR A 460 22.25 -11.67 -30.86
CA THR A 460 22.95 -11.56 -29.57
C THR A 460 22.14 -10.90 -28.45
N GLN A 461 21.00 -10.26 -28.75
CA GLN A 461 20.19 -9.52 -27.76
C GLN A 461 18.83 -10.14 -27.47
N VAL A 462 18.41 -11.20 -28.17
CA VAL A 462 17.11 -11.83 -27.90
C VAL A 462 17.20 -12.74 -26.68
N ASP A 463 16.56 -12.33 -25.59
CA ASP A 463 16.38 -13.13 -24.38
C ASP A 463 15.57 -14.40 -24.71
N SER A 464 15.98 -15.54 -24.16
CA SER A 464 15.46 -16.88 -24.55
C SER A 464 13.94 -16.97 -24.46
N GLU A 465 13.32 -16.24 -23.53
CA GLU A 465 11.87 -16.21 -23.35
C GLU A 465 11.11 -15.51 -24.48
N GLN A 466 11.69 -14.51 -25.15
CA GLN A 466 11.02 -13.81 -26.25
C GLN A 466 10.95 -14.69 -27.51
N VAL A 467 11.99 -15.50 -27.74
CA VAL A 467 12.02 -16.49 -28.82
C VAL A 467 10.91 -17.53 -28.61
N GLU A 468 10.75 -18.00 -27.37
CA GLU A 468 9.72 -18.98 -27.04
C GLU A 468 8.31 -18.41 -27.25
N ARG A 469 8.05 -17.16 -26.85
CA ARG A 469 6.76 -16.49 -27.13
C ARG A 469 6.51 -16.27 -28.63
N MET A 470 7.54 -15.97 -29.42
CA MET A 470 7.42 -15.85 -30.87
C MET A 470 7.12 -17.18 -31.54
N ILE A 471 7.78 -18.25 -31.11
CA ILE A 471 7.54 -19.61 -31.62
C ILE A 471 6.10 -20.03 -31.30
N THR A 472 5.64 -19.82 -30.06
CA THR A 472 4.26 -20.16 -29.65
C THR A 472 3.20 -19.37 -30.44
N ASN A 473 3.46 -18.10 -30.75
CA ASN A 473 2.55 -17.30 -31.59
C ASN A 473 2.56 -17.75 -33.07
N GLN A 474 3.69 -18.23 -33.60
CA GLN A 474 3.69 -18.82 -34.94
C GLN A 474 2.95 -20.15 -34.99
N TYR A 475 3.11 -21.02 -33.98
CA TYR A 475 2.34 -22.26 -33.90
C TYR A 475 0.83 -22.00 -33.80
N ARG A 476 0.39 -20.99 -33.03
CA ARG A 476 -1.03 -20.57 -33.01
C ARG A 476 -1.54 -20.10 -34.37
N ASN A 477 -0.73 -19.36 -35.13
CA ASN A 477 -1.13 -18.92 -36.46
C ASN A 477 -1.19 -20.06 -37.47
N VAL A 478 -0.37 -21.11 -37.31
CA VAL A 478 -0.42 -22.32 -38.13
C VAL A 478 -1.64 -23.19 -37.75
N GLU A 479 -1.97 -23.32 -36.47
CA GLU A 479 -3.20 -24.01 -36.02
C GLU A 479 -4.46 -23.32 -36.55
N ASN A 480 -4.50 -21.98 -36.54
CA ASN A 480 -5.61 -21.21 -37.09
C ASN A 480 -5.74 -21.35 -38.62
N LEU A 481 -4.64 -21.61 -39.34
CA LEU A 481 -4.67 -21.89 -40.79
C LEU A 481 -5.17 -23.30 -41.11
N ASP A 482 -5.06 -24.25 -40.18
CA ASP A 482 -5.55 -25.62 -40.37
C ASP A 482 -7.08 -25.73 -40.16
N HIS A 483 -7.69 -24.73 -39.53
CA HIS A 483 -9.16 -24.61 -39.36
C HIS A 483 -9.83 -23.71 -40.39
N ASP A 484 -9.04 -22.99 -41.21
CA ASP A 484 -9.57 -22.18 -42.30
C ASP A 484 -9.90 -23.05 -43.53
N ASN A 485 -11.17 -23.41 -43.67
CA ASN A 485 -11.69 -24.22 -44.77
C ASN A 485 -11.39 -23.62 -46.16
N ASP A 486 -11.15 -22.31 -46.22
CA ASP A 486 -10.79 -21.59 -47.44
C ASP A 486 -9.33 -21.84 -47.85
N PHE A 487 -8.44 -22.06 -46.89
CA PHE A 487 -7.05 -22.42 -47.14
C PHE A 487 -6.94 -23.86 -47.69
N LYS A 488 -7.72 -24.81 -47.13
CA LYS A 488 -7.82 -26.19 -47.64
C LYS A 488 -8.37 -26.26 -49.07
N LYS A 489 -9.32 -25.39 -49.44
CA LYS A 489 -9.84 -25.30 -50.81
C LYS A 489 -8.84 -24.73 -51.82
N ARG A 490 -7.98 -23.79 -51.41
CA ARG A 490 -6.97 -23.20 -52.33
C ARG A 490 -5.76 -24.09 -52.54
N ASN A 491 -5.39 -24.91 -51.56
CA ASN A 491 -4.19 -25.76 -51.66
C ASN A 491 -4.43 -27.12 -52.36
N ASN A 492 -5.69 -27.58 -52.46
CA ASN A 492 -6.05 -28.78 -53.24
C ASN A 492 -6.06 -28.56 -54.78
N ARG A 493 -5.52 -27.44 -55.28
CA ARG A 493 -5.42 -27.15 -56.73
C ARG A 493 -4.15 -27.66 -57.41
N ILE A 494 -3.26 -28.34 -56.69
CA ILE A 494 -2.14 -29.06 -57.33
C ILE A 494 -2.67 -30.44 -57.76
N LYS A 495 -3.08 -30.54 -59.03
CA LYS A 495 -3.31 -31.83 -59.67
C LYS A 495 -2.00 -32.62 -59.67
N GLU A 496 -2.03 -33.84 -59.15
CA GLU A 496 -0.97 -34.82 -59.39
C GLU A 496 -0.73 -34.94 -60.90
N TYR A 497 0.52 -34.75 -61.32
CA TYR A 497 0.96 -35.05 -62.68
C TYR A 497 0.93 -36.58 -62.86
N ILE A 498 -0.24 -37.10 -63.22
CA ILE A 498 -0.35 -38.47 -63.76
C ILE A 498 0.39 -38.46 -65.10
N THR A 499 1.58 -39.06 -65.09
CA THR A 499 2.33 -39.36 -66.31
C THR A 499 1.59 -40.47 -67.04
N GLN A 500 0.89 -40.15 -68.13
CA GLN A 500 0.42 -41.16 -69.08
C GLN A 500 0.98 -40.88 -70.47
N GLN A 501 1.86 -41.79 -70.86
CA GLN A 501 2.31 -42.01 -72.22
C GLN A 501 1.12 -42.31 -73.13
N SER A 502 1.18 -41.73 -74.33
CA SER A 502 0.65 -42.24 -75.59
C SER A 502 -0.59 -43.15 -75.56
N ASN A 503 -1.71 -42.67 -76.08
CA ASN A 503 -2.27 -43.29 -77.28
C ASN A 503 -3.24 -42.38 -78.04
N LYS A 504 -3.08 -42.45 -79.36
CA LYS A 504 -3.86 -41.79 -80.41
C LYS A 504 -5.26 -42.41 -80.50
N GLY A 505 -6.25 -41.63 -80.93
CA GLY A 505 -7.45 -42.20 -81.53
C GLY A 505 -8.68 -41.31 -81.55
N THR A 506 -8.89 -40.67 -82.71
CA THR A 506 -10.15 -40.60 -83.47
C THR A 506 -11.46 -40.15 -82.81
N HIS A 507 -12.08 -39.13 -83.44
CA HIS A 507 -13.53 -38.89 -83.61
C HIS A 507 -14.38 -38.81 -82.30
N GLU A 508 -15.27 -37.85 -82.10
CA GLU A 508 -16.42 -37.59 -82.96
C GLU A 508 -17.17 -36.35 -82.44
N ARG A 509 -17.92 -35.76 -83.37
CA ARG A 509 -18.87 -34.67 -83.22
C ARG A 509 -20.11 -35.20 -82.50
N LEU A 510 -20.68 -34.48 -81.52
CA LEU A 510 -22.12 -34.17 -81.42
C LEU A 510 -22.52 -33.45 -80.12
N SER A 511 -23.54 -32.63 -80.32
CA SER A 511 -24.44 -31.84 -79.47
C SER A 511 -25.00 -32.46 -78.18
N ARG A 512 -25.59 -31.58 -77.35
CA ARG A 512 -26.90 -31.67 -76.62
C ARG A 512 -26.74 -31.45 -75.11
N ILE A 513 -27.13 -30.27 -74.58
CA ILE A 513 -28.41 -29.91 -73.93
C ILE A 513 -28.80 -30.87 -72.78
N GLU A 514 -28.81 -30.34 -71.55
CA GLU A 514 -29.81 -30.45 -70.46
C GLU A 514 -29.16 -29.94 -69.15
N LEU A 515 -29.58 -28.80 -68.59
CA LEU A 515 -30.65 -28.59 -67.60
C LEU A 515 -30.33 -29.15 -66.20
N THR A 516 -30.18 -28.23 -65.24
CA THR A 516 -30.45 -28.37 -63.79
C THR A 516 -30.18 -26.98 -63.18
N GLU A 517 -31.20 -26.14 -63.04
CA GLU A 517 -32.01 -25.96 -61.82
C GLU A 517 -31.17 -25.70 -60.57
N GLN A 518 -31.00 -24.42 -60.25
CA GLN A 518 -30.79 -23.89 -58.91
C GLN A 518 -31.08 -22.39 -58.96
N ASP A 519 -32.10 -21.94 -58.20
CA ASP A 519 -32.02 -20.76 -57.34
C ASP A 519 -33.42 -20.41 -56.80
N THR A 520 -33.74 -20.97 -55.64
CA THR A 520 -34.74 -20.45 -54.70
C THR A 520 -34.00 -19.92 -53.47
N SER A 521 -33.70 -18.62 -53.40
CA SER A 521 -33.64 -17.88 -52.12
C SER A 521 -33.53 -16.36 -52.37
N SER A 522 -34.68 -15.70 -52.35
CA SER A 522 -34.89 -14.28 -52.08
C SER A 522 -35.79 -14.31 -50.83
N PHE A 523 -35.35 -14.08 -49.59
CA PHE A 523 -34.75 -12.88 -49.00
C PHE A 523 -35.60 -11.63 -49.23
N ASP A 524 -36.78 -11.62 -48.59
CA ASP A 524 -37.54 -10.41 -48.32
C ASP A 524 -37.24 -9.87 -46.92
N GLU A 525 -37.07 -8.55 -46.92
CA GLU A 525 -36.96 -7.64 -45.79
C GLU A 525 -38.19 -7.72 -44.87
N GLN A 526 -37.99 -7.50 -43.56
CA GLN A 526 -38.72 -6.44 -42.87
C GLN A 526 -38.13 -6.08 -41.51
N THR A 527 -37.77 -4.81 -41.46
CA THR A 527 -37.42 -3.97 -40.33
C THR A 527 -38.67 -3.62 -39.50
N GLN A 528 -38.59 -3.67 -38.16
CA GLN A 528 -39.31 -2.81 -37.20
C GLN A 528 -38.78 -3.11 -35.77
N GLN A 529 -37.94 -2.24 -35.21
CA GLN A 529 -38.28 -1.19 -34.24
C GLN A 529 -38.72 -1.67 -32.84
N LEU A 530 -37.76 -1.55 -31.93
CA LEU A 530 -37.82 -1.11 -30.52
C LEU A 530 -39.19 -0.69 -29.95
N THR A 531 -39.54 -1.23 -28.78
CA THR A 531 -39.89 -0.45 -27.59
C THR A 531 -39.65 -1.26 -26.30
N TYR A 532 -38.85 -0.67 -25.41
CA TYR A 532 -38.81 -0.98 -23.99
C TYR A 532 -40.02 -0.28 -23.33
N ASP A 533 -40.77 -1.00 -22.52
CA ASP A 533 -41.70 -0.42 -21.54
C ASP A 533 -41.75 -1.34 -20.32
N ALA A 534 -41.03 -0.96 -19.25
CA ALA A 534 -41.14 -1.57 -17.93
C ALA A 534 -41.57 -0.47 -16.96
N LYS A 535 -42.86 -0.44 -16.66
CA LYS A 535 -43.50 0.36 -15.60
C LYS A 535 -43.51 -0.42 -14.29
N ASP A 536 -43.22 0.30 -13.20
CA ASP A 536 -44.02 0.47 -11.97
C ASP A 536 -44.65 -0.79 -11.32
N THR A 537 -44.75 -1.01 -10.01
CA THR A 537 -44.50 -0.26 -8.78
C THR A 537 -44.81 -1.21 -7.60
N LEU A 538 -44.13 -1.02 -6.48
CA LEU A 538 -44.61 -1.10 -5.08
C LEU A 538 -45.80 -1.99 -4.69
N THR A 539 -45.53 -2.95 -3.80
CA THR A 539 -46.25 -3.38 -2.58
C THR A 539 -45.37 -4.51 -2.00
N THR A 540 -45.00 -4.67 -0.73
CA THR A 540 -45.64 -4.45 0.57
C THR A 540 -44.57 -4.73 1.65
N LYS A 541 -44.43 -3.83 2.65
CA LYS A 541 -44.21 -4.06 4.10
C LYS A 541 -43.44 -2.91 4.74
#